data_AF-A0A377ZZP6-F1
#
_entry.id   AF-A0A377ZZP6-F1
#
_cell.length_a   1.000
_cell.length_b   1.000
_cell.length_c   1.000
_cell.angle_alpha   90.00
_cell.angle_beta   90.00
_cell.angle_gamma   90.00
#
_symmetry.space_group_name_H-M   'P 1'
#
loop_
_entity.id
_entity.type
_entity.pdbx_description
1 polymer ?
#
loop_
_entity_poly.entity_id
_entity_poly.type
_entity_poly.pdbx_seq_one_letter_code
_entity_poly.pdbx_strand_id
1 'polypeptide(L)'
;MLVTDLTLRFDPEFEKISRRFLNDPQAFNEAFARAWFKLTHRDMGPKSRYLGPEVPKEDLIWQDPLPAATHQPSAEDIASLKSAIAGAGLSVSELVSVAWASASTFRGWR
;
A
#
# COMPACT_ATOMS: atom_id res chain seq x y z
N MET A 1 19.08 -1.27 -30.11
CA MET A 1 18.00 -0.61 -29.34
C MET A 1 16.69 -1.12 -29.88
N LEU A 2 15.85 -1.66 -29.01
CA LEU A 2 14.46 -1.95 -29.32
C LEU A 2 13.67 -0.65 -29.49
N VAL A 3 12.50 -0.73 -30.13
CA VAL A 3 11.61 0.42 -30.26
C VAL A 3 11.25 1.00 -28.88
N THR A 4 11.03 0.13 -27.88
CA THR A 4 10.79 0.52 -26.48
C THR A 4 11.97 1.26 -25.85
N ASP A 5 13.20 0.93 -26.21
CA ASP A 5 14.39 1.63 -25.69
C ASP A 5 14.50 3.03 -26.30
N LEU A 6 14.13 3.18 -27.58
CA LEU A 6 14.13 4.47 -28.26
C LEU A 6 13.07 5.41 -27.68
N THR A 7 11.93 4.88 -27.22
CA THR A 7 10.90 5.68 -26.54
C THR A 7 11.45 6.45 -25.34
N LEU A 8 12.40 5.87 -24.58
CA LEU A 8 13.03 6.53 -23.45
C LEU A 8 13.85 7.78 -23.84
N ARG A 9 14.20 7.92 -25.12
CA ARG A 9 14.94 9.08 -25.65
C ARG A 9 14.07 10.04 -26.45
N PHE A 10 13.05 9.57 -27.15
CA PHE A 10 12.29 10.40 -28.10
C PHE A 10 10.94 10.87 -27.56
N ASP A 11 10.37 10.21 -26.55
CA ASP A 11 9.20 10.72 -25.86
C ASP A 11 9.60 11.93 -24.97
N PRO A 12 8.92 13.09 -25.06
CA PRO A 12 9.32 14.30 -24.33
C PRO A 12 9.34 14.16 -22.80
N GLU A 13 8.52 13.28 -22.21
CA GLU A 13 8.46 13.10 -20.77
C GLU A 13 9.50 12.08 -20.30
N PHE A 14 9.66 10.96 -21.00
CA PHE A 14 10.72 10.01 -20.68
C PHE A 14 12.11 10.57 -20.96
N GLU A 15 12.28 11.41 -21.98
CA GLU A 15 13.57 12.01 -22.31
C GLU A 15 14.12 12.85 -21.15
N LYS A 16 13.28 13.64 -20.49
CA LYS A 16 13.68 14.45 -19.32
C LYS A 16 14.17 13.56 -18.18
N ILE A 17 13.48 12.44 -17.93
CA ILE A 17 13.82 11.47 -16.89
C ILE A 17 15.13 10.76 -17.26
N SER A 18 15.25 10.27 -18.49
CA SER A 18 16.44 9.57 -18.98
C SER A 18 17.67 10.48 -19.04
N ARG A 19 17.53 11.76 -19.41
CA ARG A 19 18.64 12.73 -19.32
C ARG A 19 19.05 13.00 -17.89
N ARG A 20 18.10 13.10 -16.95
CA ARG A 20 18.43 13.20 -15.52
C ARG A 20 19.25 12.00 -15.06
N PHE A 21 18.81 10.79 -15.39
CA PHE A 21 19.51 9.56 -15.03
C PHE A 21 20.89 9.40 -15.71
N LEU A 22 21.05 9.93 -16.92
CA LEU A 22 22.36 10.01 -17.58
C LEU A 22 23.31 10.95 -16.83
N ASN A 23 22.83 12.11 -16.41
CA ASN A 23 23.62 13.12 -15.72
C ASN A 23 23.84 12.82 -14.22
N ASP A 24 22.95 12.02 -13.63
CA ASP A 24 22.97 11.57 -12.24
C ASP A 24 22.65 10.06 -12.15
N PRO A 25 23.68 9.20 -12.30
CA PRO A 25 23.52 7.75 -12.22
C PRO A 25 23.06 7.28 -10.84
N GLN A 26 23.32 8.05 -9.77
CA GLN A 26 22.88 7.67 -8.43
C GLN A 26 21.36 7.78 -8.31
N ALA A 27 20.74 8.84 -8.87
CA ALA A 27 19.29 8.93 -8.95
C ALA A 27 18.67 7.77 -9.74
N PHE A 28 19.35 7.26 -10.77
CA PHE A 28 18.89 6.07 -11.49
C PHE A 28 18.91 4.83 -10.61
N ASN A 29 20.04 4.57 -9.93
CA ASN A 29 20.20 3.42 -9.05
C ASN A 29 19.12 3.38 -7.96
N GLU A 30 18.85 4.51 -7.32
CA GLU A 30 17.82 4.61 -6.28
C GLU A 30 16.41 4.39 -6.82
N ALA A 31 16.09 5.01 -7.96
CA ALA A 31 14.78 4.84 -8.60
C ALA A 31 14.56 3.40 -9.05
N PHE A 32 15.57 2.78 -9.66
CA PHE A 32 15.51 1.40 -10.13
C PHE A 32 15.35 0.42 -8.98
N ALA A 33 16.14 0.55 -7.90
CA ALA A 33 16.03 -0.31 -6.72
C ALA A 33 14.62 -0.23 -6.08
N ARG A 34 14.07 0.98 -5.92
CA ARG A 34 12.72 1.18 -5.38
C ARG A 34 11.63 0.62 -6.32
N ALA A 35 11.77 0.83 -7.63
CA ALA A 35 10.83 0.32 -8.62
C ALA A 35 10.85 -1.21 -8.71
N TRP A 36 12.04 -1.82 -8.65
CA TRP A 36 12.23 -3.26 -8.67
C TRP A 36 11.64 -3.93 -7.42
N PHE A 37 11.91 -3.38 -6.23
CA PHE A 37 11.31 -3.86 -5.00
C PHE A 37 9.77 -3.79 -5.07
N LYS A 38 9.23 -2.65 -5.53
CA LYS A 38 7.79 -2.50 -5.75
C LYS A 38 7.25 -3.55 -6.73
N LEU A 39 7.88 -3.74 -7.88
CA LEU A 39 7.46 -4.71 -8.91
C LEU A 39 7.32 -6.11 -8.33
N THR A 40 8.31 -6.54 -7.55
CA THR A 40 8.42 -7.90 -7.00
C THR A 40 7.60 -8.15 -5.74
N HIS A 41 7.02 -7.10 -5.14
CA HIS A 41 6.27 -7.19 -3.89
C HIS A 41 4.87 -6.55 -3.96
N ARG A 42 4.44 -6.05 -5.14
CA ARG A 42 3.20 -5.25 -5.28
C ARG A 42 1.94 -6.02 -4.89
N ASP A 43 1.94 -7.32 -5.09
CA ASP A 43 0.83 -8.25 -4.89
C ASP A 43 0.91 -9.05 -3.57
N MET A 44 1.98 -8.87 -2.79
CA MET A 44 2.14 -9.56 -1.50
C MET A 44 1.14 -9.12 -0.42
N GLY A 45 0.41 -8.02 -0.64
CA GLY A 45 -0.56 -7.48 0.31
C GLY A 45 0.12 -6.77 1.50
N PRO A 46 -0.49 -6.79 2.70
CA PRO A 46 0.03 -6.07 3.87
C PRO A 46 1.47 -6.45 4.22
N LYS A 47 2.28 -5.47 4.64
CA LYS A 47 3.68 -5.66 5.06
C LYS A 47 3.85 -6.67 6.19
N SER A 48 2.81 -6.91 6.99
CA SER A 48 2.79 -7.96 8.02
C SER A 48 2.98 -9.39 7.47
N ARG A 49 2.83 -9.60 6.15
CA ARG A 49 3.09 -10.87 5.48
C ARG A 49 4.55 -11.06 5.05
N TYR A 50 5.38 -10.03 5.15
CA TYR A 50 6.78 -10.11 4.70
C TYR A 50 7.60 -10.84 5.77
N LEU A 51 8.40 -11.82 5.35
CA LEU A 51 9.16 -12.69 6.25
C LEU A 51 10.65 -12.67 5.89
N GLY A 52 11.49 -12.88 6.90
CA GLY A 52 12.94 -12.96 6.74
C GLY A 52 13.69 -11.73 7.26
N PRO A 53 15.03 -11.81 7.32
CA PRO A 53 15.86 -10.78 7.96
C PRO A 53 16.07 -9.52 7.12
N GLU A 54 15.79 -9.57 5.81
CA GLU A 54 16.07 -8.49 4.86
C GLU A 54 14.86 -7.58 4.57
N VAL A 55 13.76 -7.74 5.30
CA VAL A 55 12.56 -6.91 5.12
C VAL A 55 12.91 -5.44 5.39
N PRO A 56 12.70 -4.53 4.41
CA PRO A 56 13.01 -3.13 4.61
C PRO A 56 12.21 -2.51 5.75
N LYS A 57 12.87 -1.68 6.56
CA LYS A 57 12.22 -0.96 7.68
C LYS A 57 11.30 0.15 7.21
N GLU A 58 11.63 0.80 6.10
CA GLU A 58 10.82 1.86 5.49
C GLU A 58 9.42 1.36 5.12
N ASP A 59 8.40 2.16 5.41
CA ASP A 59 7.04 1.94 4.92
C ASP A 59 6.84 2.71 3.62
N LEU A 60 6.38 2.01 2.58
CA LEU A 60 6.20 2.60 1.26
C LEU A 60 4.73 2.89 1.01
N ILE A 61 4.40 4.09 0.54
CA ILE A 61 3.01 4.56 0.36
C ILE A 61 2.15 3.58 -0.46
N TRP A 62 2.72 2.92 -1.47
CA TRP A 62 1.98 1.96 -2.31
C TRP A 62 1.57 0.67 -1.58
N GLN A 63 2.14 0.40 -0.41
CA GLN A 63 1.78 -0.74 0.45
C GLN A 63 0.53 -0.46 1.30
N ASP A 64 -0.05 0.74 1.20
CA ASP A 64 -1.18 1.22 1.99
C ASP A 64 -0.94 1.00 3.51
N PRO A 65 0.16 1.56 4.07
CA PRO A 65 0.58 1.27 5.44
C PRO A 65 -0.44 1.79 6.47
N LEU A 66 -0.65 1.00 7.53
CA LEU A 66 -1.47 1.38 8.67
C LEU A 66 -0.57 1.78 9.85
N PRO A 67 -1.00 2.75 10.69
CA PRO A 67 -0.27 3.07 11.90
C PRO A 67 -0.22 1.87 12.83
N ALA A 68 0.86 1.79 13.63
CA ALA A 68 0.95 0.78 14.68
C ALA A 68 -0.18 0.95 15.69
N ALA A 69 -0.74 -0.18 16.15
CA ALA A 69 -1.78 -0.17 17.16
C ALA A 69 -1.22 0.40 18.48
N THR A 70 -1.86 1.45 19.00
CA THR A 70 -1.49 2.09 20.27
C THR A 70 -2.24 1.53 21.46
N HIS A 71 -3.35 0.84 21.21
CA HIS A 71 -4.24 0.30 22.22
C HIS A 71 -4.73 -1.09 21.81
N GLN A 72 -4.80 -1.99 22.79
CA GLN A 72 -5.33 -3.33 22.64
C GLN A 72 -6.63 -3.42 23.44
N PRO A 73 -7.81 -3.44 22.79
CA PRO A 73 -9.09 -3.44 23.50
C PRO A 73 -9.30 -4.75 24.25
N SER A 74 -9.81 -4.65 25.48
CA SER A 74 -10.25 -5.80 26.28
C SER A 74 -11.61 -6.33 25.82
N ALA A 75 -12.03 -7.48 26.37
CA ALA A 75 -13.35 -8.04 26.08
C ALA A 75 -14.47 -7.11 26.61
N GLU A 76 -14.23 -6.47 27.75
CA GLU A 76 -15.11 -5.50 28.38
C GLU A 76 -15.26 -4.24 27.51
N ASP A 77 -14.16 -3.71 26.96
CA ASP A 77 -14.20 -2.56 26.05
C ASP A 77 -15.06 -2.86 24.82
N ILE A 78 -14.88 -4.05 24.23
CA ILE A 78 -15.65 -4.49 23.06
C ILE A 78 -17.13 -4.61 23.40
N ALA A 79 -17.48 -5.19 24.56
CA ALA A 79 -18.86 -5.33 24.99
C ALA A 79 -19.54 -3.97 25.23
N SER A 80 -18.82 -3.05 25.90
CA SER A 80 -19.26 -1.68 26.16
C SER A 80 -19.54 -0.93 24.85
N LEU A 81 -18.59 -0.97 23.90
CA LEU A 81 -18.72 -0.29 22.61
C LEU A 81 -19.85 -0.84 21.75
N LYS A 82 -20.08 -2.17 21.75
CA LYS A 82 -21.23 -2.76 21.04
C LYS A 82 -22.56 -2.24 21.58
N SER A 83 -22.69 -2.13 22.91
CA SER A 83 -23.88 -1.57 23.54
C SER A 83 -24.08 -0.10 23.16
N ALA A 84 -23.01 0.70 23.19
CA ALA A 84 -23.05 2.11 22.78
C ALA A 84 -23.46 2.27 21.30
N ILE A 85 -22.92 1.47 20.39
CA ILE A 85 -23.28 1.49 18.96
C ILE A 85 -24.74 1.08 18.75
N ALA A 86 -25.23 0.07 19.47
CA ALA A 86 -26.63 -0.34 19.42
C ALA A 86 -27.59 0.75 19.93
N GLY A 87 -27.15 1.55 20.90
CA GLY A 87 -27.88 2.71 21.44
C GLY A 87 -27.77 3.99 20.60
N ALA A 88 -26.97 4.01 19.52
CA ALA A 88 -26.70 5.21 18.73
C ALA A 88 -27.85 5.62 17.76
N GLY A 89 -28.95 4.85 17.72
CA GLY A 89 -30.10 5.15 16.86
C GLY A 89 -29.93 4.78 15.39
N LEU A 90 -28.86 4.04 15.04
CA LEU A 90 -28.63 3.53 13.69
C LEU A 90 -29.45 2.27 13.45
N SER A 91 -30.03 2.15 12.26
CA SER A 91 -30.72 0.94 11.84
C SER A 91 -29.74 -0.21 11.59
N VAL A 92 -30.24 -1.44 11.70
CA VAL A 92 -29.47 -2.64 11.35
C VAL A 92 -28.95 -2.56 9.90
N SER A 93 -29.76 -2.02 8.99
CA SER A 93 -29.38 -1.88 7.58
C SER A 93 -28.19 -0.94 7.39
N GLU A 94 -28.17 0.21 8.08
CA GLU A 94 -27.04 1.15 8.04
C GLU A 94 -25.76 0.53 8.60
N LEU A 95 -25.86 -0.10 9.78
CA LEU A 95 -24.72 -0.75 10.43
C LEU A 95 -24.09 -1.83 9.53
N VAL A 96 -24.93 -2.71 8.97
CA VAL A 96 -24.47 -3.79 8.08
C VAL A 96 -23.90 -3.21 6.78
N SER A 97 -24.55 -2.21 6.19
CA SER A 97 -24.12 -1.64 4.91
C SER A 97 -22.77 -0.96 5.01
N VAL A 98 -22.52 -0.17 6.06
CA VAL A 98 -21.23 0.50 6.26
C VAL A 98 -20.12 -0.50 6.55
N ALA A 99 -20.38 -1.51 7.39
CA ALA A 99 -19.42 -2.57 7.67
C ALA A 99 -19.06 -3.37 6.40
N TRP A 100 -20.07 -3.75 5.61
CA TRP A 100 -19.88 -4.47 4.36
C TRP A 100 -19.12 -3.63 3.33
N ALA A 101 -19.54 -2.40 3.08
CA ALA A 101 -18.88 -1.50 2.12
C ALA A 101 -17.40 -1.26 2.45
N SER A 102 -17.05 -1.26 3.74
CA SER A 102 -15.66 -1.13 4.18
C SER A 102 -14.86 -2.42 3.91
N ALA A 103 -15.40 -3.58 4.30
CA ALA A 103 -14.70 -4.87 4.22
C ALA A 103 -14.64 -5.45 2.80
N SER A 104 -15.66 -5.21 1.97
CA SER A 104 -15.78 -5.80 0.63
C SER A 104 -14.83 -5.19 -0.41
N THR A 105 -14.02 -4.20 -0.02
CA THR A 105 -12.94 -3.66 -0.87
C THR A 105 -11.73 -4.61 -0.95
N PHE A 106 -11.62 -5.56 -0.02
CA PHE A 106 -10.58 -6.59 -0.04
C PHE A 106 -10.71 -7.48 -1.28
N ARG A 107 -9.56 -7.74 -1.92
CA ARG A 107 -9.44 -8.60 -3.09
C ARG A 107 -8.30 -9.58 -2.88
N GLY A 108 -8.63 -10.85 -2.73
CA GLY A 108 -7.65 -11.92 -2.64
C GLY A 108 -7.02 -12.19 -4.00
N TRP A 109 -5.70 -12.18 -4.07
CA TRP A 109 -4.94 -12.72 -5.19
C TRP A 109 -4.35 -14.05 -4.72
N ARG A 110 -5.01 -15.14 -5.12
CA ARG A 110 -4.72 -16.56 -4.84
C ARG A 110 -4.26 -16.91 -3.41
#